data_AF-B7KD47-F1
#
_entry.id   AF-B7KD47-F1
#
_cell.length_a   1.000
_cell.length_b   1.000
_cell.length_c   1.000
_cell.angle_alpha   90.00
_cell.angle_beta   90.00
_cell.angle_gamma   90.00
#
_symmetry.space_group_name_H-M   'P 1'
#
loop_
_entity.id
_entity.type
_entity.pdbx_description
1 polymer ?
#
loop_
_entity_poly.entity_id
_entity_poly.type
_entity_poly.pdbx_seq_one_letter_code
_entity_poly.pdbx_strand_id
1 'polypeptide(L)'
;MKYLIDADVILEYCLNREQFVKDTEYLWSLLESQKIEGFITESGLNKIEFYFSQLTSDEKAKNLIKDLKKLVKICPVDRYILDAARKSNLKDFEAAVEIECAIKFNCDAIIVWNYLDFEGASIEIILVNPLTFEPLQTVDFNKQQKKLEYEARYSNPSYLSSFDNAKLRAYVAEAEARVKAIEMINEIKDDLAKNSVNFCFEEYPHLKNPGEPQNSQVFIDKCYDEISRCLNLVLYCILCGDPYILTDRELSIAHPKLFPALNLPTDLYVAALTFCRDSVSVSRNLSKEVLKQYRSYLDYLINSLS
;
A
#
# COMPACT_ATOMS: atom_id res chain seq x y z
N MET A 1 6.81 -12.13 -31.20
CA MET A 1 7.65 -11.37 -30.26
C MET A 1 8.05 -12.32 -29.16
N LYS A 2 9.31 -12.25 -28.74
CA LYS A 2 9.94 -13.11 -27.74
C LYS A 2 10.19 -12.30 -26.49
N TYR A 3 9.67 -12.75 -25.36
CA TYR A 3 9.83 -12.04 -24.10
C TYR A 3 10.40 -12.97 -23.04
N LEU A 4 11.45 -12.54 -22.37
CA LEU A 4 11.88 -13.18 -21.13
C LEU A 4 11.01 -12.65 -20.01
N ILE A 5 10.46 -13.54 -19.20
CA ILE A 5 9.57 -13.21 -18.09
C ILE A 5 10.35 -13.47 -16.81
N ASP A 6 10.51 -12.41 -16.03
CA ASP A 6 11.06 -12.48 -14.68
C ASP A 6 10.24 -13.46 -13.84
N ALA A 7 10.93 -14.33 -13.09
CA ALA A 7 10.29 -15.32 -12.24
C ALA A 7 9.35 -14.70 -11.20
N ASP A 8 9.62 -13.48 -10.74
CA ASP A 8 8.79 -12.79 -9.76
C ASP A 8 7.43 -12.41 -10.35
N VAL A 9 7.34 -12.10 -11.65
CA VAL A 9 6.06 -11.89 -12.34
C VAL A 9 5.19 -13.16 -12.30
N ILE A 10 5.80 -14.33 -12.52
CA ILE A 10 5.09 -15.60 -12.49
C ILE A 10 4.69 -15.96 -11.05
N LEU A 11 5.56 -15.70 -10.07
CA LEU A 11 5.26 -15.91 -8.66
C LEU A 11 4.06 -15.09 -8.21
N GLU A 12 4.02 -13.79 -8.52
CA GLU A 12 2.90 -12.92 -8.15
C GLU A 12 1.57 -13.39 -8.75
N TYR A 13 1.59 -13.84 -10.02
CA TYR A 13 0.41 -14.45 -10.65
C TYR A 13 -0.03 -15.72 -9.90
N CYS A 14 0.88 -16.65 -9.66
CA CYS A 14 0.53 -17.94 -9.05
C CYS A 14 0.14 -17.80 -7.56
N LEU A 15 0.56 -16.73 -6.87
CA LEU A 15 0.18 -16.43 -5.49
C LEU A 15 -1.17 -15.72 -5.37
N ASN A 16 -1.80 -15.36 -6.49
CA ASN A 16 -3.15 -14.77 -6.55
C ASN A 16 -3.33 -13.55 -5.62
N ARG A 17 -2.34 -12.67 -5.56
CA ARG A 17 -2.45 -11.42 -4.78
C ARG A 17 -3.39 -10.46 -5.50
N GLU A 18 -4.51 -10.10 -4.87
CA GLU A 18 -5.63 -9.35 -5.48
C GLU A 18 -5.22 -8.10 -6.28
N GLN A 19 -4.13 -7.45 -5.90
CA GLN A 19 -3.62 -6.23 -6.53
C GLN A 19 -2.89 -6.48 -7.86
N PHE A 20 -2.64 -7.74 -8.24
CA PHE A 20 -1.80 -8.13 -9.38
C PHE A 20 -2.51 -9.02 -10.42
N VAL A 21 -3.68 -9.57 -10.08
CA VAL A 21 -4.34 -10.61 -10.89
C VAL A 21 -4.76 -10.09 -12.27
N LYS A 22 -5.29 -8.86 -12.37
CA LYS A 22 -5.85 -8.34 -13.63
C LYS A 22 -4.81 -8.11 -14.73
N ASP A 23 -3.61 -7.66 -14.38
CA ASP A 23 -2.58 -7.33 -15.39
C ASP A 23 -1.75 -8.55 -15.77
N THR A 24 -1.54 -9.47 -14.83
CA THR A 24 -0.90 -10.76 -15.09
C THR A 24 -1.82 -11.70 -15.88
N GLU A 25 -3.15 -11.62 -15.72
CA GLU A 25 -4.13 -12.35 -16.57
C GLU A 25 -3.99 -12.00 -18.05
N TYR A 26 -3.76 -10.73 -18.40
CA TYR A 26 -3.57 -10.33 -19.80
C TYR A 26 -2.30 -10.95 -20.38
N LEU A 27 -1.17 -10.85 -19.66
CA LEU A 27 0.07 -11.51 -20.04
C LEU A 27 -0.12 -13.02 -20.22
N TRP A 28 -0.84 -13.65 -19.30
CA TRP A 28 -1.15 -15.07 -19.36
C TRP A 28 -1.96 -15.43 -20.61
N SER A 29 -2.98 -14.62 -20.92
CA SER A 29 -3.79 -14.81 -22.12
C SER A 29 -2.97 -14.70 -23.42
N LEU A 30 -1.94 -13.85 -23.46
CA LEU A 30 -1.04 -13.73 -24.60
C LEU A 30 -0.13 -14.96 -24.77
N LEU A 31 0.35 -15.53 -23.66
CA LEU A 31 1.14 -16.77 -23.64
C LEU A 31 0.29 -17.97 -24.07
N GLU A 32 -0.89 -18.12 -23.48
CA GLU A 32 -1.82 -19.22 -23.80
C GLU A 32 -2.30 -19.18 -25.24
N SER A 33 -2.59 -17.98 -25.75
CA SER A 33 -2.98 -17.79 -27.16
C SER A 33 -1.80 -17.82 -28.15
N GLN A 34 -0.57 -18.05 -27.67
CA GLN A 34 0.67 -18.08 -28.46
C GLN A 34 0.91 -16.81 -29.30
N LYS A 35 0.34 -15.67 -28.88
CA LYS A 35 0.60 -14.36 -29.51
C LYS A 35 2.01 -13.87 -29.22
N ILE A 36 2.56 -14.31 -28.10
CA ILE A 36 3.95 -14.06 -27.70
C ILE A 36 4.63 -15.39 -27.34
N GLU A 37 5.95 -15.42 -27.48
CA GLU A 37 6.78 -16.54 -27.06
C GLU A 37 7.46 -16.17 -25.74
N GLY A 38 7.02 -16.81 -24.64
CA GLY A 38 7.57 -16.56 -23.31
C GLY A 38 8.81 -17.41 -23.04
N PHE A 39 9.80 -16.79 -22.41
CA PHE A 39 11.02 -17.44 -21.92
C PHE A 39 11.16 -17.22 -20.42
N ILE A 40 11.81 -18.14 -19.72
CA ILE A 40 12.19 -17.99 -18.31
C ILE A 40 13.60 -18.54 -18.12
N THR A 41 14.39 -17.94 -17.23
CA THR A 41 15.69 -18.49 -16.85
C THR A 41 15.54 -19.81 -16.10
N GLU A 42 16.51 -20.71 -16.25
CA GLU A 42 16.55 -21.94 -15.46
C GLU A 42 16.60 -21.64 -13.95
N SER A 43 17.35 -20.61 -13.54
CA SER A 43 17.37 -20.10 -12.16
C SER A 43 16.00 -19.61 -11.71
N GLY A 44 15.29 -18.86 -12.55
CA GLY A 44 13.95 -18.37 -12.26
C GLY A 44 12.93 -19.49 -12.11
N LEU A 45 13.00 -20.53 -12.94
CA LEU A 45 12.14 -21.69 -12.80
C LEU A 45 12.40 -22.47 -11.50
N ASN A 46 13.68 -22.62 -11.13
CA ASN A 46 14.07 -23.26 -9.86
C ASN A 46 13.60 -22.45 -8.65
N LYS A 47 13.61 -21.12 -8.74
CA LYS A 47 13.05 -20.21 -7.73
C LYS A 47 11.55 -20.48 -7.54
N ILE A 48 10.79 -20.54 -8.63
CA ILE A 48 9.35 -20.86 -8.57
C ILE A 48 9.10 -22.23 -7.94
N GLU A 49 9.85 -23.26 -8.38
CA GLU A 49 9.71 -24.62 -7.84
C GLU A 49 9.99 -24.64 -6.32
N PHE A 50 11.05 -23.95 -5.89
CA PHE A 50 11.40 -23.83 -4.48
C PHE A 50 10.26 -23.18 -3.69
N TYR A 51 9.77 -21.99 -4.08
CA TYR A 51 8.71 -21.30 -3.34
C TYR A 51 7.42 -22.13 -3.27
N PHE A 52 7.00 -22.73 -4.38
CA PHE A 52 5.77 -23.53 -4.39
C PHE A 52 5.88 -24.83 -3.57
N SER A 53 7.08 -25.43 -3.48
CA SER A 53 7.32 -26.57 -2.59
C SER A 53 7.14 -26.22 -1.11
N GLN A 54 7.38 -24.96 -0.73
CA GLN A 54 7.21 -24.50 0.66
C GLN A 54 5.77 -24.11 0.98
N LEU A 55 5.00 -23.67 -0.02
CA LEU A 55 3.66 -23.11 0.17
C LEU A 55 2.54 -24.12 -0.11
N THR A 56 2.83 -25.21 -0.81
CA THR A 56 1.84 -26.20 -1.25
C THR A 56 2.35 -27.62 -1.06
N SER A 57 1.56 -28.64 -1.44
CA SER A 57 2.06 -30.02 -1.46
C SER A 57 3.00 -30.26 -2.64
N ASP A 58 3.95 -31.18 -2.49
CA ASP A 58 4.88 -31.60 -3.55
C ASP A 58 4.18 -31.90 -4.89
N GLU A 59 3.01 -32.53 -4.85
CA GLU A 59 2.24 -32.83 -6.06
C GLU A 59 1.70 -31.57 -6.75
N LYS A 60 1.23 -30.58 -5.99
CA LYS A 60 0.73 -29.31 -6.54
C LYS A 60 1.87 -28.50 -7.14
N ALA A 61 3.00 -28.41 -6.46
CA ALA A 61 4.20 -27.74 -6.97
C ALA A 61 4.69 -28.39 -8.28
N LYS A 62 4.78 -29.73 -8.33
CA LYS A 62 5.17 -30.45 -9.55
C LYS A 62 4.20 -30.22 -10.71
N ASN A 63 2.90 -30.20 -10.45
CA ASN A 63 1.89 -29.93 -11.48
C ASN A 63 2.01 -28.50 -12.01
N LEU A 64 2.22 -27.51 -11.15
CA LEU A 64 2.45 -26.13 -11.56
C LEU A 64 3.67 -26.02 -12.48
N ILE A 65 4.82 -26.58 -12.07
CA ILE A 65 6.04 -26.55 -12.90
C ILE A 65 5.83 -27.27 -14.23
N LYS A 66 5.07 -28.37 -14.24
CA LYS A 66 4.71 -29.09 -15.47
C LYS A 66 3.87 -28.22 -16.41
N ASP A 67 2.95 -27.42 -15.88
CA ASP A 67 2.11 -26.54 -16.68
C ASP A 67 2.86 -25.31 -17.17
N LEU A 68 3.72 -24.70 -16.32
CA LEU A 68 4.63 -23.62 -16.72
C LEU A 68 5.53 -24.04 -17.88
N LYS A 69 6.11 -25.25 -17.83
CA LYS A 69 6.95 -25.80 -18.91
C LYS A 69 6.24 -25.98 -20.25
N LYS A 70 4.90 -25.96 -20.28
CA LYS A 70 4.12 -25.98 -21.53
C LYS A 70 3.91 -24.57 -22.11
N LEU A 71 3.97 -23.54 -21.27
CA LEU A 71 3.66 -22.16 -21.63
C LEU A 71 4.92 -21.34 -21.97
N VAL A 72 6.04 -21.63 -21.29
CA VAL A 72 7.30 -20.89 -21.47
C VAL A 72 8.46 -21.80 -21.87
N LYS A 73 9.43 -21.24 -22.59
CA LYS A 73 10.70 -21.90 -22.93
C LYS A 73 11.74 -21.61 -21.86
N ILE A 74 12.55 -22.62 -21.52
CA ILE A 74 13.59 -22.49 -20.50
C ILE A 74 14.89 -22.02 -21.15
N CYS A 75 15.48 -20.95 -20.62
CA CYS A 75 16.81 -20.47 -20.93
C CYS A 75 17.82 -21.12 -19.97
N PRO A 76 18.59 -22.15 -20.40
CA PRO A 76 19.67 -22.71 -19.59
C PRO A 76 20.72 -21.66 -19.27
N VAL A 77 21.17 -21.65 -18.01
CA VAL A 77 22.18 -20.71 -17.52
C VAL A 77 23.53 -21.40 -17.50
N ASP A 78 24.38 -21.09 -18.48
CA ASP A 78 25.73 -21.64 -18.58
C ASP A 78 26.80 -20.67 -18.07
N ARG A 79 28.04 -21.17 -17.99
CA ARG A 79 29.18 -20.38 -17.51
C ARG A 79 29.43 -19.12 -18.33
N TYR A 80 29.12 -19.12 -19.62
CA TYR A 80 29.31 -17.94 -20.48
C TYR A 80 28.34 -16.83 -20.11
N ILE A 81 27.08 -17.16 -19.83
CA ILE A 81 26.07 -16.21 -19.34
C ILE A 81 26.51 -15.65 -17.98
N LEU A 82 26.94 -16.52 -17.06
CA LEU A 82 27.37 -16.09 -15.72
C LEU A 82 28.60 -15.16 -15.78
N ASP A 83 29.58 -15.48 -16.62
CA ASP A 83 30.80 -14.67 -16.77
C ASP A 83 30.54 -13.35 -17.50
N ALA A 84 29.52 -13.29 -18.38
CA ALA A 84 29.06 -12.05 -18.99
C ALA A 84 28.30 -11.18 -17.96
N ALA A 85 27.36 -11.78 -17.22
CA ALA A 85 26.58 -11.09 -16.18
C ALA A 85 27.48 -10.45 -15.11
N ARG A 86 28.59 -11.11 -14.72
CA ARG A 86 29.58 -10.56 -13.78
C ARG A 86 30.33 -9.31 -14.27
N LYS A 87 30.32 -9.03 -15.58
CA LYS A 87 30.91 -7.82 -16.16
C LYS A 87 29.90 -6.67 -16.24
N SER A 88 28.64 -6.95 -15.93
CA SER A 88 27.59 -5.94 -15.89
C SER A 88 27.83 -4.96 -14.75
N ASN A 89 27.37 -3.72 -14.94
CA ASN A 89 27.30 -2.70 -13.90
C ASN A 89 25.97 -2.75 -13.12
N LEU A 90 25.08 -3.69 -13.45
CA LEU A 90 23.84 -3.88 -12.70
C LEU A 90 24.15 -4.23 -11.24
N LYS A 91 23.37 -3.65 -10.33
CA LYS A 91 23.47 -3.91 -8.90
C LYS A 91 22.98 -5.31 -8.55
N ASP A 92 21.93 -5.77 -9.22
CA ASP A 92 21.35 -7.09 -9.01
C ASP A 92 21.93 -8.10 -10.01
N PHE A 93 22.44 -9.21 -9.47
CA PHE A 93 23.09 -10.25 -10.28
C PHE A 93 22.08 -11.15 -11.00
N GLU A 94 20.89 -11.37 -10.42
CA GLU A 94 19.82 -12.15 -11.06
C GLU A 94 19.35 -11.40 -12.31
N ALA A 95 19.07 -10.11 -12.19
CA ALA A 95 18.73 -9.23 -13.32
C ALA A 95 19.82 -9.23 -14.40
N ALA A 96 21.11 -9.19 -14.02
CA ALA A 96 22.21 -9.29 -14.97
C ALA A 96 22.21 -10.62 -15.75
N VAL A 97 21.94 -11.74 -15.07
CA VAL A 97 21.82 -13.06 -15.71
C VAL A 97 20.61 -13.11 -16.65
N GLU A 98 19.48 -12.53 -16.26
CA GLU A 98 18.28 -12.45 -17.10
C GLU A 98 18.51 -11.65 -18.38
N ILE A 99 19.22 -10.52 -18.29
CA ILE A 99 19.64 -9.74 -19.46
C ILE A 99 20.49 -10.56 -20.42
N GLU A 100 21.53 -11.22 -19.91
CA GLU A 100 22.41 -12.04 -20.74
C GLU A 100 21.68 -13.25 -21.35
N CYS A 101 20.72 -13.84 -20.62
CA CYS A 101 19.81 -14.84 -21.15
C CYS A 101 18.95 -14.25 -22.28
N ALA A 102 18.29 -13.12 -22.05
CA ALA A 102 17.40 -12.48 -23.02
C ALA A 102 18.15 -12.17 -24.33
N ILE A 103 19.36 -11.61 -24.23
CA ILE A 103 20.24 -11.33 -25.37
C ILE A 103 20.60 -12.62 -26.12
N LYS A 104 21.10 -13.65 -25.40
CA LYS A 104 21.53 -14.91 -26.02
C LYS A 104 20.40 -15.62 -26.76
N PHE A 105 19.18 -15.56 -26.22
CA PHE A 105 18.00 -16.20 -26.79
C PHE A 105 17.22 -15.31 -27.79
N ASN A 106 17.76 -14.11 -28.09
CA ASN A 106 17.15 -13.12 -28.98
C ASN A 106 15.72 -12.75 -28.55
N CYS A 107 15.53 -12.46 -27.26
CA CYS A 107 14.30 -11.85 -26.77
C CYS A 107 14.26 -10.38 -27.19
N ASP A 108 13.06 -9.88 -27.47
CA ASP A 108 12.80 -8.49 -27.82
C ASP A 108 12.83 -7.60 -26.57
N ALA A 109 12.31 -8.10 -25.44
CA ALA A 109 12.32 -7.40 -24.15
C ALA A 109 12.28 -8.38 -22.95
N ILE A 110 12.46 -7.84 -21.75
CA ILE A 110 12.23 -8.53 -20.47
C ILE A 110 10.99 -7.95 -19.82
N ILE A 111 10.07 -8.82 -19.42
CA ILE A 111 8.87 -8.49 -18.67
C ILE A 111 9.17 -8.64 -17.19
N VAL A 112 9.10 -7.52 -16.47
CA VAL A 112 9.50 -7.43 -15.06
C VAL A 112 8.38 -6.85 -14.23
N TRP A 113 8.43 -7.13 -12.94
CA TRP A 113 7.58 -6.45 -11.96
C TRP A 113 8.31 -5.30 -11.26
N ASN A 114 9.64 -5.42 -11.05
CA ASN A 114 10.45 -4.38 -10.45
C ASN A 114 11.52 -3.88 -11.44
N TYR A 115 11.31 -2.69 -12.02
CA TYR A 115 12.25 -2.11 -12.98
C TYR A 115 13.57 -1.62 -12.34
N LEU A 116 13.59 -1.38 -11.02
CA LEU A 116 14.78 -0.82 -10.33
C LEU A 116 15.97 -1.77 -10.41
N ASP A 117 15.72 -3.07 -10.47
CA ASP A 117 16.77 -4.09 -10.55
C ASP A 117 17.44 -4.08 -11.94
N PHE A 118 16.80 -3.47 -12.94
CA PHE A 118 17.23 -3.38 -14.34
C PHE A 118 17.74 -1.99 -14.73
N GLU A 119 18.07 -1.13 -13.77
CA GLU A 119 18.64 0.19 -14.06
C GLU A 119 19.96 0.03 -14.84
N GLY A 120 20.00 0.59 -16.06
CA GLY A 120 21.13 0.46 -16.98
C GLY A 120 21.09 -0.78 -17.89
N ALA A 121 19.94 -1.46 -18.00
CA ALA A 121 19.75 -2.59 -18.91
C ALA A 121 20.08 -2.23 -20.37
N SER A 122 20.71 -3.17 -21.06
CA SER A 122 21.06 -3.08 -22.49
C SER A 122 19.96 -3.59 -23.42
N ILE A 123 18.86 -4.08 -22.85
CA ILE A 123 17.68 -4.59 -23.53
C ILE A 123 16.44 -3.85 -23.02
N GLU A 124 15.39 -3.81 -23.84
CA GLU A 124 14.11 -3.20 -23.47
C GLU A 124 13.50 -3.91 -22.24
N ILE A 125 13.01 -3.11 -21.29
CA ILE A 125 12.35 -3.56 -20.07
C ILE A 125 10.89 -3.13 -20.12
N ILE A 126 9.98 -4.08 -19.94
CA ILE A 126 8.55 -3.86 -19.92
C ILE A 126 8.02 -4.16 -18.52
N LEU A 127 7.43 -3.14 -17.89
CA LEU A 127 6.84 -3.27 -16.57
C LEU A 127 5.43 -3.85 -16.66
N VAL A 128 5.13 -4.88 -15.89
CA VAL A 128 3.75 -5.33 -15.63
C VAL A 128 3.12 -4.36 -14.64
N ASN A 129 2.38 -3.35 -15.13
CA ASN A 129 1.81 -2.29 -14.29
C ASN A 129 0.31 -2.51 -13.99
N PRO A 130 -0.06 -2.60 -12.69
CA PRO A 130 -1.28 -2.13 -12.02
C PRO A 130 -2.53 -1.65 -12.78
N LEU A 131 -2.25 -0.68 -13.65
CA LEU A 131 -3.09 0.51 -13.78
C LEU A 131 -3.17 1.06 -15.21
N THR A 132 -2.52 0.43 -16.18
CA THR A 132 -2.58 0.88 -17.58
C THR A 132 -3.05 -0.25 -18.47
N PHE A 133 -4.34 -0.22 -18.82
CA PHE A 133 -4.97 -0.95 -19.94
C PHE A 133 -4.44 -0.50 -21.31
N GLU A 134 -3.15 -0.19 -21.43
CA GLU A 134 -2.52 0.16 -22.70
C GLU A 134 -1.52 -0.92 -23.12
N PRO A 135 -1.40 -1.20 -24.43
CA PRO A 135 -0.49 -2.21 -24.94
C PRO A 135 0.95 -1.88 -24.54
N LEU A 136 1.66 -2.85 -23.96
CA LEU A 136 3.10 -2.86 -23.63
C LEU A 136 3.85 -1.61 -24.14
N GLN A 137 4.00 -0.59 -23.29
CA GLN A 137 4.75 0.63 -23.63
C GLN A 137 6.14 0.61 -22.99
N THR A 138 7.10 1.16 -23.73
CA THR A 138 8.47 1.42 -23.30
C THR A 138 8.49 2.39 -22.10
N VAL A 139 9.29 2.07 -21.08
CA VAL A 139 9.39 2.86 -19.85
C VAL A 139 10.24 4.13 -20.08
N ASP A 140 9.66 5.30 -19.85
CA ASP A 140 10.40 6.58 -19.71
C ASP A 140 10.86 6.76 -18.26
N PHE A 141 12.12 6.43 -18.00
CA PHE A 141 12.77 6.38 -16.68
C PHE A 141 12.61 7.67 -15.85
N ASN A 142 12.49 8.83 -16.47
CA ASN A 142 12.51 10.11 -15.74
C ASN A 142 11.16 10.53 -15.16
N LYS A 143 10.04 9.96 -15.64
CA LYS A 143 8.70 10.47 -15.33
C LYS A 143 7.98 9.72 -14.21
N GLN A 144 8.39 8.50 -13.90
CA GLN A 144 7.72 7.63 -12.91
C GLN A 144 8.49 7.45 -11.59
N GLN A 145 9.75 7.91 -11.50
CA GLN A 145 10.62 7.72 -10.33
C GLN A 145 10.02 8.26 -9.03
N LYS A 146 9.38 9.43 -9.04
CA LYS A 146 8.75 10.03 -7.84
C LYS A 146 7.47 9.34 -7.36
N LYS A 147 6.76 8.64 -8.26
CA LYS A 147 5.51 7.95 -7.90
C LYS A 147 5.79 6.56 -7.35
N LEU A 148 6.80 5.89 -7.90
CA LEU A 148 7.22 4.54 -7.50
C LEU A 148 8.13 4.54 -6.26
N GLU A 149 8.85 5.61 -5.94
CA GLU A 149 9.57 5.75 -4.65
C GLU A 149 8.63 5.71 -3.42
N TYR A 150 7.36 6.06 -3.61
CA TYR A 150 6.33 5.94 -2.60
C TYR A 150 5.87 4.48 -2.43
N GLU A 151 5.85 3.70 -3.52
CA GLU A 151 5.31 2.34 -3.60
C GLU A 151 6.37 1.26 -3.30
N ALA A 152 7.63 1.48 -3.68
CA ALA A 152 8.77 0.61 -3.36
C ALA A 152 9.04 0.47 -1.84
N ARG A 153 8.48 1.38 -1.03
CA ARG A 153 8.55 1.34 0.43
C ARG A 153 7.68 0.23 1.05
N TYR A 154 6.76 -0.35 0.28
CA TYR A 154 5.76 -1.34 0.75
C TYR A 154 5.86 -2.70 0.05
N SER A 155 6.67 -2.86 -0.99
CA SER A 155 6.66 -4.08 -1.83
C SER A 155 7.97 -4.87 -1.87
N ASN A 156 9.07 -4.37 -1.32
CA ASN A 156 10.37 -5.05 -1.39
C ASN A 156 10.58 -5.91 -0.12
N PRO A 157 10.65 -7.26 -0.18
CA PRO A 157 10.91 -8.08 1.00
C PRO A 157 12.42 -8.01 1.34
N SER A 158 12.88 -6.87 1.82
CA SER A 158 14.21 -6.73 2.40
C SER A 158 14.22 -7.27 3.83
N TYR A 159 15.28 -7.99 4.21
CA TYR A 159 15.56 -8.22 5.64
C TYR A 159 15.57 -6.88 6.39
N LEU A 160 15.02 -6.86 7.61
CA LEU A 160 14.98 -5.66 8.46
C LEU A 160 16.37 -5.02 8.51
N SER A 161 16.49 -3.84 7.90
CA SER A 161 17.75 -3.11 7.91
C SER A 161 18.09 -2.66 9.34
N SER A 162 19.32 -2.21 9.57
CA SER A 162 19.67 -1.57 10.84
C SER A 162 18.79 -0.34 11.13
N PHE A 163 18.31 0.33 10.09
CA PHE A 163 17.38 1.47 10.20
C PHE A 163 15.96 1.02 10.60
N ASP A 164 15.44 -0.06 10.02
CA ASP A 164 14.12 -0.60 10.39
C ASP A 164 14.10 -1.15 11.81
N ASN A 165 15.21 -1.78 12.23
CA ASN A 165 15.41 -2.19 13.62
C ASN A 165 15.41 -0.99 14.58
N ALA A 166 15.98 0.15 14.19
CA ALA A 166 15.95 1.36 15.00
C ALA A 166 14.53 1.93 15.13
N LYS A 167 13.74 1.94 14.04
CA LYS A 167 12.33 2.33 14.06
C LYS A 167 11.49 1.41 14.95
N LEU A 168 11.65 0.10 14.83
CA LEU A 168 10.97 -0.89 15.67
C LEU A 168 11.32 -0.70 17.15
N ARG A 169 12.60 -0.47 17.46
CA ARG A 169 13.03 -0.19 18.84
C ARG A 169 12.41 1.09 19.39
N ALA A 170 12.36 2.16 18.60
CA ALA A 170 11.70 3.41 19.00
C ALA A 170 10.20 3.20 19.22
N TYR A 171 9.54 2.48 18.31
CA TYR A 171 8.12 2.14 18.41
C TYR A 171 7.81 1.34 19.69
N VAL A 172 8.63 0.34 20.03
CA VAL A 172 8.48 -0.45 21.26
C VAL A 172 8.78 0.39 22.51
N ALA A 173 9.82 1.24 22.47
CA ALA A 173 10.20 2.09 23.59
C ALA A 173 9.10 3.08 23.99
N GLU A 174 8.31 3.56 23.01
CA GLU A 174 7.20 4.48 23.25
C GLU A 174 5.86 3.78 23.55
N ALA A 175 5.79 2.45 23.50
CA ALA A 175 4.52 1.71 23.56
C ALA A 175 3.73 1.95 24.86
N GLU A 176 4.41 1.96 26.01
CA GLU A 176 3.75 2.19 27.30
C GLU A 176 3.12 3.58 27.39
N ALA A 177 3.80 4.60 26.84
CA ALA A 177 3.28 5.97 26.81
C ALA A 177 2.05 6.09 25.89
N ARG A 178 2.04 5.39 24.75
CA ARG A 178 0.89 5.36 23.83
C ARG A 178 -0.31 4.67 24.46
N VAL A 179 -0.12 3.50 25.08
CA VAL A 179 -1.22 2.76 25.73
C VAL A 179 -1.84 3.58 26.86
N LYS A 180 -1.03 4.16 27.76
CA LYS A 180 -1.53 5.02 28.85
C LYS A 180 -2.30 6.23 28.33
N ALA A 181 -1.80 6.89 27.28
CA ALA A 181 -2.49 8.00 26.67
C ALA A 181 -3.86 7.59 26.07
N ILE A 182 -3.92 6.41 25.43
CA ILE A 182 -5.16 5.88 24.87
C ILE A 182 -6.17 5.58 25.97
N GLU A 183 -5.75 4.94 27.07
CA GLU A 183 -6.63 4.66 28.21
C GLU A 183 -7.27 5.95 28.73
N MET A 184 -6.47 6.99 28.95
CA MET A 184 -6.96 8.29 29.41
C MET A 184 -7.92 8.98 28.44
N ILE A 185 -7.56 9.03 27.14
CA ILE A 185 -8.40 9.69 26.15
C ILE A 185 -9.70 8.90 25.98
N ASN A 186 -9.64 7.57 26.06
CA ASN A 186 -10.82 6.72 25.95
C ASN A 186 -11.78 6.88 27.14
N GLU A 187 -11.28 7.14 28.35
CA GLU A 187 -12.13 7.47 29.52
C GLU A 187 -12.97 8.73 29.31
N ILE A 188 -12.43 9.75 28.63
CA ILE A 188 -13.10 11.04 28.42
C ILE A 188 -13.76 11.17 27.04
N LYS A 189 -13.54 10.21 26.13
CA LYS A 189 -13.90 10.31 24.71
C LYS A 189 -15.37 10.59 24.49
N ASP A 190 -16.24 9.87 25.19
CA ASP A 190 -17.69 9.99 25.02
C ASP A 190 -18.20 11.34 25.52
N ASP A 191 -17.69 11.83 26.65
CA ASP A 191 -18.02 13.18 27.14
C ASP A 191 -17.45 14.25 26.22
N LEU A 192 -16.25 14.04 25.69
CA LEU A 192 -15.60 14.94 24.75
C LEU A 192 -16.42 15.08 23.45
N ALA A 193 -16.87 13.96 22.88
CA ALA A 193 -17.72 13.96 21.70
C ALA A 193 -19.07 14.65 21.97
N LYS A 194 -19.74 14.38 23.09
CA LYS A 194 -20.99 15.08 23.46
C LYS A 194 -20.80 16.58 23.60
N ASN A 195 -19.76 16.98 24.32
CA ASN A 195 -19.46 18.40 24.57
C ASN A 195 -19.10 19.13 23.27
N SER A 196 -18.37 18.49 22.36
CA SER A 196 -18.02 19.07 21.06
C SER A 196 -19.25 19.36 20.20
N VAL A 197 -20.22 18.44 20.18
CA VAL A 197 -21.47 18.60 19.41
C VAL A 197 -22.35 19.66 20.04
N ASN A 198 -22.49 19.66 21.37
CA ASN A 198 -23.22 20.70 22.10
C ASN A 198 -22.65 22.09 21.82
N PHE A 199 -21.32 22.23 21.89
CA PHE A 199 -20.61 23.46 21.54
C PHE A 199 -20.93 23.92 20.10
N CYS A 200 -20.91 23.02 19.12
CA CYS A 200 -21.25 23.37 17.74
C CYS A 200 -22.69 23.86 17.58
N PHE A 201 -23.63 23.26 18.31
CA PHE A 201 -25.03 23.68 18.28
C PHE A 201 -25.30 24.98 19.07
N GLU A 202 -24.37 25.42 19.91
CA GLU A 202 -24.37 26.75 20.54
C GLU A 202 -23.78 27.79 19.58
N GLU A 203 -22.68 27.46 18.90
CA GLU A 203 -22.02 28.33 17.90
C GLU A 203 -22.85 28.51 16.62
N TYR A 204 -23.63 27.50 16.23
CA TYR A 204 -24.47 27.51 15.03
C TYR A 204 -25.97 27.33 15.36
N PRO A 205 -26.64 28.31 16.00
CA PRO A 205 -28.05 28.18 16.40
C PRO A 205 -29.01 27.96 15.23
N HIS A 206 -28.64 28.42 14.03
CA HIS A 206 -29.46 28.31 12.82
C HIS A 206 -29.74 26.86 12.41
N LEU A 207 -28.90 25.91 12.82
CA LEU A 207 -29.08 24.48 12.55
C LEU A 207 -30.23 23.85 13.36
N LYS A 208 -30.71 24.52 14.42
CA LYS A 208 -31.86 24.10 15.22
C LYS A 208 -33.20 24.65 14.71
N ASN A 209 -33.19 25.34 13.57
CA ASN A 209 -34.42 25.91 13.03
C ASN A 209 -35.41 24.80 12.60
N PRO A 210 -36.74 25.01 12.75
CA PRO A 210 -37.74 24.06 12.28
C PRO A 210 -37.64 23.86 10.76
N GLY A 211 -37.43 22.61 10.32
CA GLY A 211 -37.31 22.25 8.89
C GLY A 211 -35.91 21.83 8.44
N GLU A 212 -34.88 22.15 9.24
CA GLU A 212 -33.52 21.68 8.99
C GLU A 212 -33.34 20.22 9.47
N PRO A 213 -32.69 19.33 8.69
CA PRO A 213 -32.39 17.95 9.10
C PRO A 213 -31.73 17.84 10.49
N GLN A 214 -30.97 18.88 10.83
CA GLN A 214 -30.13 19.00 12.03
C GLN A 214 -30.92 19.28 13.32
N ASN A 215 -32.21 19.59 13.21
CA ASN A 215 -33.10 19.80 14.36
C ASN A 215 -33.67 18.49 14.94
N SER A 216 -33.42 17.34 14.30
CA SER A 216 -33.87 16.04 14.80
C SER A 216 -32.91 15.46 15.85
N GLN A 217 -33.43 14.91 16.95
CA GLN A 217 -32.60 14.22 17.94
C GLN A 217 -31.78 13.09 17.32
N VAL A 218 -32.34 12.39 16.33
CA VAL A 218 -31.66 11.33 15.56
C VAL A 218 -30.42 11.86 14.83
N PHE A 219 -30.47 13.08 14.31
CA PHE A 219 -29.31 13.71 13.66
C PHE A 219 -28.23 14.06 14.68
N ILE A 220 -28.61 14.60 15.83
CA ILE A 220 -27.69 14.94 16.93
C ILE A 220 -26.97 13.68 17.41
N ASP A 221 -27.72 12.59 17.64
CA ASP A 221 -27.15 11.30 18.06
C ASP A 221 -26.17 10.75 17.01
N LYS A 222 -26.52 10.84 15.71
CA LYS A 222 -25.60 10.44 14.62
C LYS A 222 -24.35 11.31 14.53
N CYS A 223 -24.45 12.61 14.80
CA CYS A 223 -23.27 13.49 14.85
C CYS A 223 -22.35 13.08 15.99
N TYR A 224 -22.92 12.79 17.16
CA TYR A 224 -22.17 12.28 18.29
C TYR A 224 -21.44 10.97 17.94
N ASP A 225 -22.17 10.00 17.36
CA ASP A 225 -21.60 8.70 16.97
C ASP A 225 -20.45 8.89 15.98
N GLU A 226 -20.61 9.80 15.03
CA GLU A 226 -19.59 10.06 14.01
C GLU A 226 -18.34 10.73 14.60
N ILE A 227 -18.49 11.72 15.49
CA ILE A 227 -17.34 12.32 16.19
C ILE A 227 -16.65 11.28 17.09
N SER A 228 -17.40 10.45 17.80
CA SER A 228 -16.85 9.35 18.62
C SER A 228 -16.08 8.35 17.75
N ARG A 229 -16.61 8.01 16.56
CA ARG A 229 -15.94 7.16 15.56
C ARG A 229 -14.61 7.77 15.10
N CYS A 230 -14.59 9.08 14.83
CA CYS A 230 -13.36 9.80 14.45
C CYS A 230 -12.31 9.74 15.55
N LEU A 231 -12.72 9.96 16.81
CA LEU A 231 -11.82 9.84 17.95
C LEU A 231 -11.27 8.42 18.10
N ASN A 232 -12.08 7.38 17.89
CA ASN A 232 -11.59 5.99 17.88
C ASN A 232 -10.53 5.76 16.80
N LEU A 233 -10.73 6.27 15.59
CA LEU A 233 -9.73 6.13 14.51
C LEU A 233 -8.41 6.84 14.86
N VAL A 234 -8.49 8.04 15.46
CA VAL A 234 -7.30 8.75 15.96
C VAL A 234 -6.58 7.91 17.03
N LEU A 235 -7.34 7.29 17.95
CA LEU A 235 -6.76 6.39 18.95
C LEU A 235 -6.12 5.14 18.34
N TYR A 236 -6.69 4.58 17.28
CA TYR A 236 -6.08 3.47 16.53
C TYR A 236 -4.78 3.90 15.86
N CYS A 237 -4.71 5.11 15.29
CA CYS A 237 -3.46 5.64 14.73
C CYS A 237 -2.37 5.80 15.79
N ILE A 238 -2.74 6.25 16.99
CA ILE A 238 -1.79 6.32 18.11
C ILE A 238 -1.37 4.91 18.53
N LEU A 239 -2.31 3.96 18.62
CA LEU A 239 -2.01 2.59 19.03
C LEU A 239 -1.00 1.94 18.08
N CYS A 240 -1.30 1.99 16.78
CA CYS A 240 -0.51 1.38 15.72
C CYS A 240 0.73 2.19 15.35
N GLY A 241 0.82 3.47 15.75
CA GLY A 241 1.87 4.39 15.30
C GLY A 241 1.83 4.64 13.79
N ASP A 242 0.65 4.50 13.18
CA ASP A 242 0.46 4.55 11.74
C ASP A 242 -0.69 5.52 11.39
N PRO A 243 -0.42 6.64 10.71
CA PRO A 243 -1.44 7.59 10.27
C PRO A 243 -2.30 7.09 9.10
N TYR A 244 -1.87 6.04 8.38
CA TYR A 244 -2.56 5.59 7.17
C TYR A 244 -3.97 5.03 7.45
N ILE A 245 -4.27 4.66 8.70
CA ILE A 245 -5.60 4.24 9.14
C ILE A 245 -6.66 5.35 8.85
N LEU A 246 -6.30 6.63 8.95
CA LEU A 246 -7.22 7.75 8.62
C LEU A 246 -7.40 7.97 7.12
N THR A 247 -6.45 7.47 6.33
CA THR A 247 -6.45 7.60 4.87
C THR A 247 -7.23 6.48 4.19
N ASP A 248 -7.57 5.42 4.92
CA ASP A 248 -8.37 4.32 4.41
C ASP A 248 -9.78 4.80 4.05
N ARG A 249 -10.12 4.65 2.76
CA ARG A 249 -11.35 5.19 2.15
C ARG A 249 -12.61 4.52 2.69
N GLU A 250 -12.50 3.32 3.26
CA GLU A 250 -13.63 2.58 3.83
C GLU A 250 -13.96 3.03 5.26
N LEU A 251 -12.98 3.62 5.94
CA LEU A 251 -13.08 4.03 7.36
C LEU A 251 -13.19 5.55 7.52
N SER A 252 -13.10 6.34 6.46
CA SER A 252 -12.88 7.79 6.57
C SER A 252 -14.14 8.64 6.38
N ILE A 253 -14.42 9.51 7.35
CA ILE A 253 -15.28 10.71 7.18
C ILE A 253 -14.83 11.59 6.01
N ALA A 254 -13.56 11.54 5.63
CA ALA A 254 -13.01 12.33 4.54
C ALA A 254 -13.33 11.76 3.15
N HIS A 255 -14.30 10.84 3.03
CA HIS A 255 -14.76 10.44 1.71
C HIS A 255 -15.42 11.66 1.03
N PRO A 256 -14.80 12.23 -0.03
CA PRO A 256 -15.13 13.57 -0.52
C PRO A 256 -16.53 13.67 -1.14
N LYS A 257 -17.20 12.53 -1.33
CA LYS A 257 -18.57 12.45 -1.87
C LYS A 257 -19.64 12.23 -0.81
N LEU A 258 -19.29 11.84 0.43
CA LEU A 258 -20.27 11.43 1.44
C LEU A 258 -21.05 12.63 2.00
N PHE A 259 -20.32 13.66 2.44
CA PHE A 259 -20.91 14.85 3.06
C PHE A 259 -21.76 15.67 2.07
N PRO A 260 -21.30 15.94 0.83
CA PRO A 260 -22.13 16.59 -0.18
C PRO A 260 -23.37 15.77 -0.58
N ALA A 261 -23.26 14.44 -0.68
CA ALA A 261 -24.39 13.58 -1.06
C ALA A 261 -25.49 13.53 0.03
N LEU A 262 -25.09 13.66 1.29
CA LEU A 262 -26.00 13.64 2.45
C LEU A 262 -26.38 15.05 2.95
N ASN A 263 -25.89 16.10 2.29
CA ASN A 263 -26.08 17.50 2.67
C ASN A 263 -25.68 17.77 4.15
N LEU A 264 -24.57 17.19 4.59
CA LEU A 264 -24.04 17.35 5.94
C LEU A 264 -23.21 18.63 6.05
N PRO A 265 -23.39 19.45 7.10
CA PRO A 265 -22.65 20.70 7.26
C PRO A 265 -21.21 20.43 7.70
N THR A 266 -20.24 20.49 6.78
CA THR A 266 -18.82 20.24 7.06
C THR A 266 -18.25 21.14 8.15
N ASP A 267 -18.69 22.40 8.20
CA ASP A 267 -18.27 23.39 9.20
C ASP A 267 -18.56 22.95 10.64
N LEU A 268 -19.67 22.23 10.86
CA LEU A 268 -20.03 21.67 12.16
C LEU A 268 -19.02 20.60 12.59
N TYR A 269 -18.63 19.73 11.69
CA TYR A 269 -17.66 18.66 11.99
C TYR A 269 -16.25 19.22 12.18
N VAL A 270 -15.86 20.23 11.38
CA VAL A 270 -14.60 20.95 11.57
C VAL A 270 -14.55 21.62 12.95
N ALA A 271 -15.61 22.31 13.36
CA ALA A 271 -15.70 22.93 14.68
C ALA A 271 -15.66 21.89 15.81
N ALA A 272 -16.39 20.78 15.68
CA ALA A 272 -16.41 19.70 16.68
C ALA A 272 -15.02 19.05 16.84
N LEU A 273 -14.36 18.72 15.74
CA LEU A 273 -13.01 18.12 15.77
C LEU A 273 -11.97 19.11 16.31
N THR A 274 -12.10 20.39 15.99
CA THR A 274 -11.26 21.47 16.55
C THR A 274 -11.43 21.56 18.06
N PHE A 275 -12.66 21.53 18.55
CA PHE A 275 -12.96 21.50 19.99
C PHE A 275 -12.29 20.28 20.65
N CYS A 276 -12.44 19.09 20.07
CA CYS A 276 -11.80 17.88 20.59
C CYS A 276 -10.27 18.00 20.67
N ARG A 277 -9.65 18.55 19.62
CA ARG A 277 -8.19 18.76 19.53
C ARG A 277 -7.66 19.65 20.65
N ASP A 278 -8.38 20.72 20.94
CA ASP A 278 -7.93 21.78 21.85
C ASP A 278 -8.32 21.48 23.32
N SER A 279 -9.33 20.65 23.54
CA SER A 279 -9.79 20.23 24.88
C SER A 279 -8.82 19.25 25.58
N VAL A 280 -8.01 18.50 24.82
CA VAL A 280 -7.01 17.59 25.42
C VAL A 280 -5.70 18.34 25.68
N SER A 281 -5.22 18.26 26.91
CA SER A 281 -4.02 18.96 27.39
C SER A 281 -3.00 18.03 28.05
N VAL A 282 -1.75 18.49 28.15
CA VAL A 282 -0.66 17.73 28.79
C VAL A 282 -1.02 17.49 30.26
N SER A 283 -0.92 16.24 30.69
CA SER A 283 -1.16 15.83 32.08
C SER A 283 -0.01 14.93 32.56
N ARG A 284 -0.01 14.55 33.83
CA ARG A 284 1.02 13.66 34.41
C ARG A 284 1.17 12.34 33.65
N ASN A 285 0.11 11.89 33.00
CA ASN A 285 0.00 10.59 32.35
C ASN A 285 -0.07 10.69 30.81
N LEU A 286 -0.07 11.90 30.24
CA LEU A 286 -0.05 12.14 28.79
C LEU A 286 1.26 12.80 28.37
N SER A 287 2.09 12.08 27.60
CA SER A 287 3.35 12.63 27.09
C SER A 287 3.11 13.75 26.05
N LYS A 288 4.07 14.66 25.94
CA LYS A 288 4.02 15.76 24.96
C LYS A 288 4.03 15.22 23.53
N GLU A 289 4.78 14.15 23.30
CA GLU A 289 4.92 13.48 22.01
C GLU A 289 3.58 12.87 21.56
N VAL A 290 2.87 12.15 22.45
CA VAL A 290 1.59 11.53 22.11
C VAL A 290 0.50 12.58 21.93
N LEU A 291 0.50 13.65 22.74
CA LEU A 291 -0.42 14.76 22.51
C LEU A 291 -0.19 15.43 21.15
N LYS A 292 1.08 15.57 20.73
CA LYS A 292 1.41 16.11 19.40
C LYS A 292 0.88 15.19 18.28
N GLN A 293 1.00 13.88 18.43
CA GLN A 293 0.42 12.90 17.49
C GLN A 293 -1.10 13.02 17.43
N TYR A 294 -1.77 13.00 18.59
CA TYR A 294 -3.22 13.17 18.70
C TYR A 294 -3.72 14.43 17.96
N ARG A 295 -3.07 15.58 18.19
CA ARG A 295 -3.43 16.83 17.53
C ARG A 295 -3.19 16.78 16.02
N SER A 296 -2.03 16.25 15.59
CA SER A 296 -1.70 16.12 14.17
C SER A 296 -2.70 15.24 13.41
N TYR A 297 -3.23 14.19 14.05
CA TYR A 297 -4.22 13.29 13.45
C TYR A 297 -5.60 13.94 13.36
N LEU A 298 -6.00 14.74 14.35
CA LEU A 298 -7.21 15.55 14.25
C LEU A 298 -7.07 16.67 13.21
N ASP A 299 -5.90 17.32 13.12
CA ASP A 299 -5.62 18.32 12.09
C ASP A 299 -5.73 17.70 10.69
N TYR A 300 -5.28 16.46 10.49
CA TYR A 300 -5.48 15.74 9.23
C TYR A 300 -6.97 15.60 8.89
N LEU A 301 -7.80 15.17 9.84
CA LEU A 301 -9.25 15.04 9.63
C LEU A 301 -9.91 16.39 9.34
N ILE A 302 -9.54 17.45 10.08
CA ILE A 302 -10.05 18.81 9.88
C ILE A 302 -9.72 19.31 8.47
N ASN A 303 -8.46 19.18 8.05
CA ASN A 303 -8.00 19.60 6.72
C ASN A 303 -8.65 18.78 5.59
N SER A 304 -9.12 17.57 5.88
CA SER A 304 -9.77 16.73 4.89
C SER A 304 -11.27 17.04 4.71
N LEU A 305 -11.85 17.81 5.64
CA LEU A 305 -13.25 18.27 5.62
C LEU A 305 -13.39 19.74 5.18
N SER A 306 -12.26 20.47 5.08
CA SER A 306 -12.18 21.87 4.64
C SER A 306 -11.83 21.95 3.16
#